data_AF-A0A936IRM8-F1
#
_entry.id   AF-A0A936IRM8-F1
#
_cell.length_a   1.000
_cell.length_b   1.000
_cell.length_c   1.000
_cell.angle_alpha   90.00
_cell.angle_beta   90.00
_cell.angle_gamma   90.00
#
_symmetry.space_group_name_H-M   'P 1'
#
loop_
_entity.id
_entity.type
_entity.pdbx_description
1 polymer ?
#
loop_
_entity_poly.entity_id
_entity_poly.type
_entity_poly.pdbx_seq_one_letter_code
_entity_poly.pdbx_strand_id
1 'polypeptide(L)'
;MRTFRSFAVLPAALLAFALSTPAQPPDGSRFAERQLAQMKESLNLTADQEARLKPILEDSAKRTLAVREKHGGAGEGRPSREAMQEMMKVRQETDAKISEVLTAEQKEKFEKQREEMRQRGFGAGKRGGKRGGGRSQ
;
A
#
# COMPACT_ATOMS: atom_id res chain seq x y z
N MET A 1 19.20 69.35 -9.90
CA MET A 1 19.61 69.83 -8.56
C MET A 1 18.50 69.53 -7.56
N ARG A 2 18.85 68.91 -6.42
CA ARG A 2 18.20 69.01 -5.08
C ARG A 2 16.72 68.61 -4.96
N THR A 3 16.20 67.83 -4.00
CA THR A 3 16.63 66.90 -2.92
C THR A 3 15.38 66.70 -2.02
N PHE A 4 15.31 65.58 -1.28
CA PHE A 4 14.47 65.33 -0.07
C PHE A 4 12.98 64.99 -0.30
N ARG A 5 12.29 64.11 0.45
CA ARG A 5 12.56 63.29 1.66
C ARG A 5 11.44 62.23 1.78
N SER A 6 11.76 61.02 2.24
CA SER A 6 10.82 59.91 2.51
C SER A 6 9.79 60.18 3.62
N PHE A 7 8.64 59.48 3.59
CA PHE A 7 7.98 58.69 4.68
C PHE A 7 6.64 58.15 4.13
N ALA A 8 6.58 56.87 3.75
CA ALA A 8 6.06 55.74 4.53
C ALA A 8 4.53 55.52 4.41
N VAL A 9 4.13 54.51 3.63
CA VAL A 9 2.94 53.69 3.90
C VAL A 9 3.33 52.24 3.68
N LEU A 10 3.10 51.44 4.72
CA LEU A 10 3.41 50.02 4.88
C LEU A 10 2.92 49.14 3.71
N PRO A 11 3.67 48.10 3.30
CA PRO A 11 3.14 47.11 2.39
C PRO A 11 2.27 46.12 3.18
N ALA A 12 0.95 46.20 2.98
CA ALA A 12 0.06 45.08 3.27
C ALA A 12 0.20 44.05 2.13
N ALA A 13 1.32 43.34 2.09
CA ALA A 13 1.48 42.15 1.26
C ALA A 13 1.12 40.93 2.09
N LEU A 14 -0.16 40.59 2.10
CA LEU A 14 -0.68 39.31 2.59
C LEU A 14 0.07 38.17 1.88
N LEU A 15 0.94 37.48 2.62
CA LEU A 15 1.43 36.16 2.27
C LEU A 15 0.24 35.19 2.29
N ALA A 16 -0.44 35.05 1.15
CA ALA A 16 -1.26 33.88 0.90
C ALA A 16 -0.33 32.74 0.48
N PHE A 17 0.33 32.10 1.46
CA PHE A 17 0.96 30.80 1.23
C PHE A 17 -0.17 29.81 0.98
N ALA A 18 -0.50 29.61 -0.29
CA ALA A 18 -1.44 28.59 -0.72
C ALA A 18 -0.97 27.27 -0.11
N LEU A 19 -1.74 26.75 0.85
CA LEU A 19 -1.62 25.39 1.33
C LEU A 19 -1.91 24.48 0.14
N SER A 20 -0.89 24.20 -0.65
CA SER A 20 -0.85 23.00 -1.48
C SER A 20 -0.77 21.83 -0.51
N THR A 21 -1.90 21.48 0.10
CA THR A 21 -2.05 20.15 0.69
C THR A 21 -1.87 19.20 -0.48
N PRO A 22 -0.79 18.38 -0.55
CA PRO A 22 -0.77 17.32 -1.53
C PRO A 22 -2.02 16.50 -1.26
N ALA A 23 -2.97 16.54 -2.19
CA ALA A 23 -4.21 15.79 -2.11
C ALA A 23 -3.80 14.37 -1.78
N GLN A 24 -4.14 13.92 -0.57
CA GLN A 24 -3.69 12.63 -0.10
C GLN A 24 -4.23 11.61 -1.11
N PRO A 25 -3.36 10.87 -1.81
CA PRO A 25 -3.83 9.98 -2.84
C PRO A 25 -4.76 8.95 -2.17
N PRO A 26 -5.84 8.54 -2.84
CA PRO A 26 -6.87 7.67 -2.24
C PRO A 26 -6.20 6.48 -1.57
N ASP A 27 -6.75 5.97 -0.48
CA ASP A 27 -6.05 5.03 0.43
C ASP A 27 -5.40 3.82 -0.28
N GLY A 28 -5.98 3.37 -1.40
CA GLY A 28 -5.41 2.34 -2.28
C GLY A 28 -4.12 2.73 -3.00
N SER A 29 -3.96 3.98 -3.42
CA SER A 29 -2.76 4.49 -4.10
C SER A 29 -1.55 4.54 -3.16
N ARG A 30 -1.74 4.94 -1.89
CA ARG A 30 -0.66 4.89 -0.89
C ARG A 30 -0.18 3.47 -0.61
N PHE A 31 -1.11 2.52 -0.63
CA PHE A 31 -0.76 1.10 -0.46
C PHE A 31 0.05 0.58 -1.66
N ALA A 32 -0.39 0.87 -2.88
CA ALA A 32 0.30 0.50 -4.10
C ALA A 32 1.72 1.09 -4.17
N GLU A 33 1.89 2.37 -3.81
CA GLU A 33 3.21 3.03 -3.78
C GLU A 33 4.17 2.38 -2.79
N ARG A 34 3.71 2.06 -1.58
CA ARG A 34 4.55 1.37 -0.58
C ARG A 34 4.97 -0.02 -1.07
N GLN A 35 4.05 -0.77 -1.67
CA GLN A 35 4.34 -2.09 -2.20
C GLN A 35 5.34 -2.00 -3.37
N LEU A 36 5.17 -1.01 -4.26
CA LEU A 36 6.11 -0.77 -5.36
C LEU A 36 7.51 -0.44 -4.86
N ALA A 37 7.62 0.43 -3.84
CA ALA A 37 8.91 0.79 -3.24
C ALA A 37 9.62 -0.42 -2.64
N GLN A 38 8.89 -1.31 -1.94
CA GLN A 38 9.45 -2.54 -1.41
C GLN A 38 9.92 -3.50 -2.51
N MET A 39 9.13 -3.66 -3.57
CA MET A 39 9.52 -4.49 -4.71
C MET A 39 10.73 -3.92 -5.45
N LYS A 40 10.81 -2.59 -5.56
CA LYS A 40 11.96 -1.90 -6.16
C LYS A 40 13.24 -2.23 -5.42
N GLU A 41 13.24 -2.06 -4.09
CA GLU A 41 14.39 -2.34 -3.25
C GLU A 41 14.73 -3.84 -3.24
N SER A 42 13.72 -4.72 -3.17
CA SER A 42 13.96 -6.14 -3.04
C SER A 42 14.32 -6.83 -4.37
N LEU A 43 13.85 -6.33 -5.52
CA LEU A 43 14.06 -6.95 -6.83
C LEU A 43 14.97 -6.11 -7.75
N ASN A 44 15.48 -4.96 -7.28
CA ASN A 44 16.25 -4.02 -8.09
C ASN A 44 15.52 -3.67 -9.41
N LEU A 45 14.26 -3.24 -9.29
CA LEU A 45 13.42 -2.94 -10.46
C LEU A 45 14.00 -1.77 -11.26
N THR A 46 13.87 -1.84 -12.59
CA THR A 46 14.17 -0.72 -13.47
C THR A 46 13.01 0.29 -13.50
N ALA A 47 13.27 1.52 -13.97
CA ALA A 47 12.24 2.55 -14.12
C ALA A 47 11.07 2.09 -15.00
N ASP A 48 11.36 1.35 -16.08
CA ASP A 48 10.33 0.81 -16.98
C ASP A 48 9.49 -0.27 -16.29
N GLN A 49 10.11 -1.12 -15.48
CA GLN A 49 9.39 -2.12 -14.69
C GLN A 49 8.51 -1.44 -13.63
N GLU A 50 9.01 -0.42 -12.96
CA GLU A 50 8.23 0.37 -11.99
C GLU A 50 6.99 0.99 -12.63
N ALA A 51 7.15 1.61 -13.80
CA ALA A 51 6.06 2.23 -14.55
C ALA A 51 4.98 1.21 -14.97
N ARG A 52 5.39 -0.01 -15.34
CA ARG A 52 4.47 -1.11 -15.68
C ARG A 52 3.80 -1.75 -14.47
N LEU A 53 4.49 -1.82 -13.33
CA LEU A 53 4.00 -2.44 -12.11
C LEU A 53 3.04 -1.53 -11.33
N LYS A 54 3.24 -0.21 -11.35
CA LYS A 54 2.37 0.75 -10.66
C LYS A 54 0.87 0.54 -10.95
N PRO A 55 0.39 0.51 -12.20
CA PRO A 55 -1.04 0.32 -12.48
C PRO A 55 -1.55 -1.08 -12.07
N ILE A 56 -0.70 -2.12 -12.11
CA ILE A 56 -1.05 -3.47 -11.65
C ILE A 56 -1.31 -3.46 -10.13
N LEU A 57 -0.44 -2.80 -9.37
CA LEU A 57 -0.56 -2.68 -7.92
C LEU A 57 -1.75 -1.80 -7.51
N GLU A 58 -2.02 -0.72 -8.24
CA GLU A 58 -3.21 0.12 -8.01
C GLU A 58 -4.52 -0.64 -8.26
N ASP A 59 -4.60 -1.43 -9.34
CA ASP A 59 -5.74 -2.33 -9.61
C ASP A 59 -5.91 -3.35 -8.48
N SER A 60 -4.82 -3.98 -8.04
CA SER A 60 -4.83 -4.91 -6.92
C SER A 60 -5.34 -4.28 -5.62
N ALA A 61 -4.90 -3.05 -5.32
CA ALA A 61 -5.34 -2.31 -4.14
C ALA A 61 -6.85 -2.01 -4.21
N LYS A 62 -7.35 -1.57 -5.36
CA LYS A 62 -8.79 -1.32 -5.58
C LYS A 62 -9.61 -2.60 -5.41
N ARG A 63 -9.20 -3.72 -6.02
CA ARG A 63 -9.89 -5.01 -5.87
C ARG A 63 -9.88 -5.50 -4.42
N THR A 64 -8.76 -5.33 -3.73
CA THR A 64 -8.63 -5.65 -2.30
C THR A 64 -9.61 -4.85 -1.44
N LEU A 65 -9.74 -3.55 -1.69
CA LEU A 65 -10.70 -2.68 -1.01
C LEU A 65 -12.15 -3.12 -1.33
N ALA A 66 -12.46 -3.39 -2.59
CA ALA A 66 -13.79 -3.85 -3.00
C ALA A 66 -14.18 -5.18 -2.33
N VAL A 67 -13.25 -6.14 -2.21
CA VAL A 67 -13.49 -7.39 -1.47
C VAL A 67 -13.76 -7.09 0.00
N ARG A 68 -13.00 -6.19 0.63
CA ARG A 68 -13.25 -5.81 2.03
C ARG A 68 -14.62 -5.17 2.21
N GLU A 69 -14.99 -4.23 1.35
CA GLU A 69 -16.29 -3.56 1.38
C GLU A 69 -17.44 -4.56 1.17
N LYS A 70 -17.32 -5.44 0.18
CA LYS A 70 -18.32 -6.47 -0.14
C LYS A 70 -18.60 -7.42 1.02
N HIS A 71 -17.59 -7.75 1.82
CA HIS A 71 -17.70 -8.71 2.93
C HIS A 71 -17.77 -8.04 4.31
N GLY A 72 -18.18 -6.76 4.38
CA GLY A 72 -18.54 -6.09 5.63
C GLY A 72 -17.39 -5.37 6.37
N GLY A 73 -16.27 -5.09 5.69
CA GLY A 73 -15.20 -4.23 6.19
C GLY A 73 -14.29 -4.88 7.25
N ALA A 74 -13.31 -4.09 7.73
CA ALA A 74 -12.34 -4.48 8.77
C ALA A 74 -12.96 -4.52 10.17
N GLY A 75 -14.09 -5.21 10.33
CA GLY A 75 -14.70 -5.45 11.64
C GLY A 75 -13.80 -6.30 12.54
N GLU A 76 -14.10 -6.29 13.84
CA GLU A 76 -13.45 -7.13 14.86
C GLU A 76 -13.86 -8.61 14.67
N GLY A 77 -13.35 -9.24 13.61
CA GLY A 77 -13.70 -10.59 13.25
C GLY A 77 -12.75 -11.18 12.23
N ARG A 78 -12.67 -12.52 12.20
CA ARG A 78 -11.97 -13.21 11.11
C ARG A 78 -12.72 -12.95 9.79
N PRO A 79 -12.01 -12.67 8.68
CA PRO A 79 -12.64 -12.55 7.38
C PRO A 79 -13.39 -13.85 7.03
N SER A 80 -14.54 -13.72 6.35
CA SER A 80 -15.32 -14.87 5.89
C SER A 80 -14.49 -15.77 4.96
N ARG A 81 -14.92 -17.02 4.80
CA ARG A 81 -14.23 -17.95 3.90
C ARG A 81 -14.29 -17.45 2.46
N GLU A 82 -15.41 -16.86 2.03
CA GLU A 82 -15.53 -16.26 0.70
C GLU A 82 -14.59 -15.06 0.55
N ALA A 83 -14.51 -14.17 1.53
CA ALA A 83 -13.60 -13.02 1.51
C ALA A 83 -12.13 -13.46 1.39
N MET A 84 -11.73 -14.50 2.13
CA MET A 84 -10.39 -15.06 2.01
C MET A 84 -10.12 -15.64 0.63
N GLN A 85 -11.07 -16.37 0.04
CA GLN A 85 -10.91 -16.94 -1.30
C GLN A 85 -10.81 -15.84 -2.38
N GLU A 86 -11.67 -14.83 -2.34
CA GLU A 86 -11.62 -13.70 -3.27
C GLU A 86 -10.30 -12.92 -3.12
N MET A 87 -9.86 -12.68 -1.88
CA MET A 87 -8.56 -12.05 -1.62
C MET A 87 -7.39 -12.87 -2.17
N MET A 88 -7.44 -14.20 -2.05
CA MET A 88 -6.42 -15.09 -2.61
C MET A 88 -6.43 -15.05 -4.15
N LYS A 89 -7.60 -15.01 -4.78
CA LYS A 89 -7.71 -14.87 -6.24
C LYS A 89 -7.10 -13.55 -6.72
N VAL A 90 -7.46 -12.43 -6.08
CA VAL A 90 -6.87 -11.10 -6.39
C VAL A 90 -5.35 -11.15 -6.29
N ARG A 91 -4.80 -11.79 -5.24
CA ARG A 91 -3.35 -11.95 -5.08
C ARG A 91 -2.73 -12.80 -6.19
N GLN A 92 -3.32 -13.93 -6.54
CA GLN A 92 -2.80 -14.82 -7.59
C GLN A 92 -2.79 -14.13 -8.96
N GLU A 93 -3.89 -13.45 -9.32
CA GLU A 93 -3.98 -12.68 -10.56
C GLU A 93 -2.95 -11.54 -10.61
N THR A 94 -2.75 -10.86 -9.47
CA THR A 94 -1.74 -9.80 -9.37
C THR A 94 -0.33 -10.37 -9.52
N ASP A 95 -0.01 -11.47 -8.84
CA ASP A 95 1.29 -12.13 -8.89
C ASP A 95 1.63 -12.61 -10.31
N ALA A 96 0.64 -13.11 -11.06
CA ALA A 96 0.80 -13.50 -12.46
C ALA A 96 1.18 -12.29 -13.34
N LYS A 97 0.44 -11.19 -13.24
CA LYS A 97 0.73 -9.95 -13.97
C LYS A 97 2.08 -9.34 -13.62
N ILE A 98 2.46 -9.38 -12.34
CA ILE A 98 3.79 -8.94 -11.89
C ILE A 98 4.88 -9.79 -12.57
N SER A 99 4.70 -11.12 -12.57
CA SER A 99 5.70 -12.05 -13.12
C SER A 99 5.97 -11.85 -14.61
N GLU A 100 5.02 -11.32 -15.38
CA GLU A 100 5.19 -10.99 -16.81
C GLU A 100 6.07 -9.73 -17.04
N VAL A 101 6.27 -8.92 -16.01
CA VAL A 101 7.10 -7.69 -16.07
C VAL A 101 8.52 -7.94 -15.57
N LEU A 102 8.70 -8.95 -14.71
CA LEU A 102 9.98 -9.31 -14.11
C LEU A 102 10.87 -10.10 -15.07
N THR A 103 12.19 -9.99 -14.88
CA THR A 103 13.14 -10.93 -15.51
C THR A 103 13.10 -12.29 -14.81
N ALA A 104 13.70 -13.32 -15.41
CA ALA A 104 13.76 -14.66 -14.83
C ALA A 104 14.38 -14.65 -13.41
N GLU A 105 15.50 -13.96 -13.23
CA GLU A 105 16.20 -13.85 -11.93
C GLU A 105 15.35 -13.11 -10.88
N GLN A 106 14.69 -12.03 -11.28
CA GLN A 106 13.80 -11.28 -10.38
C GLN A 106 12.57 -12.10 -9.99
N LYS A 107 12.03 -12.89 -10.93
CA LYS A 107 10.89 -13.77 -10.69
C LYS A 107 11.23 -14.86 -9.67
N GLU A 108 12.40 -15.49 -9.77
CA GLU A 108 12.86 -16.48 -8.79
C GLU A 108 12.94 -15.85 -7.38
N LYS A 109 13.53 -14.66 -7.27
CA LYS A 109 13.61 -13.93 -5.99
C LYS A 109 12.22 -13.56 -5.46
N PHE A 110 11.31 -13.14 -6.33
CA PHE A 110 9.93 -12.84 -5.98
C PHE A 110 9.20 -14.06 -5.45
N GLU A 111 9.27 -15.20 -6.14
CA GLU A 111 8.64 -16.46 -5.73
C GLU A 111 9.16 -16.95 -4.37
N LYS A 112 10.48 -16.86 -4.14
CA LYS A 112 11.08 -17.20 -2.85
C LYS A 112 10.55 -16.32 -1.71
N GLN A 113 10.49 -15.01 -1.91
CA GLN A 113 9.91 -14.09 -0.91
C GLN A 113 8.44 -14.42 -0.60
N ARG A 114 7.67 -14.80 -1.63
CA ARG A 114 6.27 -15.22 -1.47
C ARG A 114 6.16 -16.53 -0.69
N GLU A 115 7.04 -17.48 -0.96
CA GLU A 115 7.07 -18.72 -0.21
C GLU A 115 7.39 -18.50 1.26
N GLU A 116 8.41 -17.70 1.57
CA GLU A 116 8.76 -17.34 2.95
C GLU A 116 7.59 -16.65 3.67
N MET A 117 6.89 -15.74 2.99
CA MET A 117 5.69 -15.11 3.53
C MET A 117 4.57 -16.11 3.80
N ARG A 118 4.34 -17.08 2.91
CA ARG A 118 3.38 -18.16 3.13
C ARG A 118 3.76 -18.96 4.37
N GLN A 119 5.01 -19.42 4.45
CA GLN A 119 5.50 -20.20 5.59
C GLN A 119 5.36 -19.45 6.92
N ARG A 120 5.66 -18.14 6.95
CA ARG A 120 5.47 -17.29 8.14
C ARG A 120 3.98 -17.09 8.50
N GLY A 121 3.10 -16.98 7.50
CA GLY A 121 1.65 -16.87 7.70
C GLY A 121 1.00 -18.14 8.27
N PHE A 122 1.51 -19.32 7.91
CA PHE A 122 1.06 -20.61 8.46
C PHE A 122 1.56 -20.87 9.90
N GLY A 123 2.61 -20.18 10.37
CA GLY A 123 3.19 -20.36 11.71
C GLY A 123 2.50 -19.56 12.83
N ALA A 124 1.85 -18.43 12.52
CA ALA A 124 1.25 -17.54 13.52
C ALA A 124 -0.14 -17.99 14.04
N GLY A 125 -0.78 -18.96 13.37
CA GLY A 125 -2.12 -19.43 13.72
C GLY A 125 -2.21 -20.41 14.89
N LYS A 126 -1.06 -20.89 15.43
CA LYS A 126 -1.05 -21.97 16.44
C LYS A 126 -0.79 -21.52 17.89
N ARG A 127 -0.66 -20.21 18.15
CA ARG A 127 -0.24 -19.68 19.46
C ARG A 127 -1.19 -18.64 20.09
N GLY A 128 -2.44 -18.60 19.65
CA GLY A 128 -3.49 -17.71 20.20
C GLY A 128 -4.63 -18.42 20.93
N GLY A 129 -4.61 -19.75 21.05
CA GLY A 129 -5.71 -20.54 21.61
C GLY A 129 -5.44 -21.08 23.02
N LYS A 130 -4.98 -20.25 23.97
CA LYS A 130 -5.00 -20.62 25.41
C LYS A 130 -4.87 -19.40 26.34
N ARG A 131 -5.86 -18.51 26.36
CA ARG A 131 -6.08 -17.58 27.49
C ARG A 131 -7.58 -17.42 27.70
N GLY A 132 -8.05 -17.79 28.90
CA GLY A 132 -9.42 -17.50 29.36
C GLY A 132 -10.30 -18.72 29.57
N GLY A 133 -9.90 -19.64 30.46
CA GLY A 133 -10.73 -20.78 30.84
C GLY A 133 -10.31 -21.31 32.20
N GLY A 134 -10.29 -20.43 33.20
CA GLY A 134 -9.99 -20.80 34.57
C GLY A 134 -10.56 -19.76 35.52
N ARG A 135 -11.65 -20.11 36.19
CA ARG A 135 -11.82 -20.08 37.65
C ARG A 135 -13.30 -20.22 38.00
N SER A 136 -13.67 -21.44 38.39
CA SER A 136 -14.61 -21.81 39.46
C SER A 136 -15.68 -20.79 39.88
N GLN A 137 -16.94 -21.19 39.75
CA GLN A 137 -17.80 -21.51 40.91
C GLN A 137 -18.65 -22.73 40.57
#